data_AF-S0ENE5-F1
#
_entry.id   AF-S0ENE5-F1
#
_cell.length_a   1.000
_cell.length_b   1.000
_cell.length_c   1.000
_cell.angle_alpha   90.00
_cell.angle_beta   90.00
_cell.angle_gamma   90.00
#
_symmetry.space_group_name_H-M   'P 1'
#
loop_
_entity.id
_entity.type
_entity.pdbx_description
1 polymer ?
#
loop_
_entity_poly.entity_id
_entity_poly.type
_entity_poly.pdbx_seq_one_letter_code
_entity_poly.pdbx_strand_id
1 'polypeptide(L)'
;MASSSELPTWYYRVSAAVKKRNGVILWDFDEDISDLDEINPDETTTYNGPNAADYHRLREKREERKRELFQRKEDARGDEKNKVGQVRAAYEALEISVSRSQSTQLSPIDSQFDLHCMDYFDCFYDPSPHGYQRRYVRFEHENRDEAHSGNVTGRFWLNPKVDFELVPFKAPKCSSLEHKEIYTTDGRFSMIL
;
A
#
# COMPACT_ATOMS: atom_id res chain seq x y z
N MET A 1 -4.38 5.35 52.89
CA MET A 1 -3.47 5.90 51.88
C MET A 1 -3.27 4.80 50.84
N ALA A 2 -3.86 4.94 49.66
CA ALA A 2 -3.78 3.93 48.61
C ALA A 2 -2.40 4.00 47.96
N SER A 3 -1.66 2.89 48.01
CA SER A 3 -0.39 2.73 47.30
C SER A 3 -0.62 2.94 45.81
N SER A 4 0.08 3.89 45.20
CA SER A 4 0.20 3.99 43.75
C SER A 4 0.81 2.69 43.23
N SER A 5 -0.03 1.79 42.72
CA SER A 5 0.43 0.59 42.03
C SER A 5 1.20 1.05 40.79
N GLU A 6 2.53 0.97 40.84
CA GLU A 6 3.36 1.16 39.66
C GLU A 6 2.86 0.19 38.58
N LEU A 7 2.48 0.75 37.44
CA LEU A 7 1.99 -0.07 36.34
C LEU A 7 3.19 -0.83 35.77
N PRO A 8 3.00 -2.06 35.28
CA PRO A 8 4.09 -2.82 34.68
C PRO A 8 4.78 -2.03 33.56
N THR A 9 6.09 -2.23 33.40
CA THR A 9 6.92 -1.47 32.45
C THR A 9 6.41 -1.53 31.01
N TRP A 10 5.70 -2.60 30.62
CA TRP A 10 5.08 -2.73 29.31
C TRP A 10 3.96 -1.69 29.08
N TYR A 11 3.22 -1.30 30.11
CA TYR A 11 2.12 -0.33 30.03
C TYR A 11 2.62 1.05 29.55
N TYR A 12 3.78 1.49 30.06
CA TYR A 12 4.36 2.77 29.67
C TYR A 12 4.88 2.75 28.22
N ARG A 13 5.39 1.61 27.74
CA ARG A 13 5.82 1.45 26.34
C ARG A 13 4.63 1.50 25.40
N VAL A 14 3.56 0.75 25.70
CA VAL A 14 2.33 0.71 24.89
C VAL A 14 1.64 2.07 24.90
N SER A 15 1.45 2.69 26.07
CA SER A 15 0.78 4.00 26.14
C SER A 15 1.54 5.12 25.43
N ALA A 16 2.88 5.09 25.40
CA ALA A 16 3.68 6.02 24.63
C ALA A 16 3.53 5.80 23.11
N ALA A 17 3.42 4.54 22.65
CA ALA A 17 3.16 4.20 21.25
C ALA A 17 1.75 4.65 20.81
N VAL A 18 0.73 4.39 21.64
CA VAL A 18 -0.66 4.83 21.42
C VAL A 18 -0.76 6.34 21.26
N LYS A 19 -0.06 7.10 22.11
CA LYS A 19 -0.08 8.57 22.09
C LYS A 19 0.63 9.17 20.87
N LYS A 20 1.63 8.49 20.29
CA LYS A 20 2.40 9.00 19.13
C LYS A 20 1.74 8.72 17.78
N ARG A 21 0.96 7.64 17.65
CA ARG A 21 0.41 7.19 16.34
C ARG A 21 -1.08 7.52 16.11
N ASN A 22 -1.73 8.25 17.01
CA ASN A 22 -3.17 8.58 16.91
C ASN A 22 -4.05 7.32 16.82
N GLY A 23 -3.69 6.29 17.58
CA GLY A 23 -4.36 4.99 17.58
C GLY A 23 -3.34 3.86 17.50
N VAL A 24 -3.68 2.73 18.13
CA VAL A 24 -3.02 1.45 17.89
C VAL A 24 -4.08 0.57 17.26
N ILE A 25 -3.81 0.09 16.05
CA ILE A 25 -4.69 -0.88 15.40
C ILE A 25 -4.33 -2.27 15.93
N LEU A 26 -5.32 -3.17 16.03
CA LEU A 26 -5.13 -4.51 16.61
C LEU A 26 -3.95 -5.27 15.98
N TRP A 27 -3.63 -4.94 14.72
CA TRP A 27 -2.54 -5.51 13.93
C TRP A 27 -1.13 -5.02 14.32
N ASP A 28 -0.99 -3.87 14.99
CA ASP A 28 0.31 -3.35 15.48
C ASP A 28 0.93 -4.24 16.58
N PHE A 29 0.16 -5.16 17.17
CA PHE A 29 0.62 -6.06 18.22
C PHE A 29 1.02 -7.46 17.72
N ASP A 30 0.75 -7.77 16.45
CA ASP A 30 1.01 -9.12 15.91
C ASP A 30 2.41 -9.25 15.28
N GLU A 31 3.08 -8.16 14.89
CA GLU A 31 4.43 -8.23 14.26
C GLU A 31 5.56 -8.47 15.28
N ASP A 32 5.53 -7.89 16.48
CA ASP A 32 6.73 -7.84 17.33
C ASP A 32 6.75 -8.85 18.50
N ILE A 33 5.65 -9.55 18.77
CA ILE A 33 5.55 -10.45 19.94
C ILE A 33 5.86 -11.91 19.57
N SER A 34 5.70 -12.28 18.29
CA SER A 34 5.87 -13.67 17.85
C SER A 34 7.34 -14.11 17.67
N ASP A 35 8.25 -13.15 17.52
CA ASP A 35 9.69 -13.40 17.33
C ASP A 35 10.43 -13.55 18.67
N LEU A 36 9.84 -13.06 19.76
CA LEU A 36 10.43 -13.19 21.11
C LEU A 36 10.32 -14.62 21.66
N ASP A 37 9.34 -15.41 21.20
CA ASP A 37 9.18 -16.82 21.56
C ASP A 37 10.11 -17.76 20.75
N GLU A 38 10.79 -17.26 19.71
CA GLU A 38 11.69 -18.07 18.86
C GLU A 38 13.12 -18.20 19.42
N ILE A 39 13.44 -17.55 20.55
CA ILE A 39 14.78 -17.60 21.15
C ILE A 39 15.09 -18.99 21.77
N ASN A 40 14.06 -19.82 22.04
CA ASN A 40 14.25 -21.21 22.49
C ASN A 40 13.17 -22.17 21.93
N PRO A 41 13.37 -22.74 20.73
CA PRO A 41 12.46 -23.75 20.17
C PRO A 41 12.35 -25.02 21.03
N ASP A 42 13.33 -25.28 21.89
CA ASP A 42 13.45 -26.52 22.69
C ASP A 42 12.60 -26.52 23.98
N GLU A 43 12.39 -25.36 24.61
CA GLU A 43 11.67 -25.26 25.91
C GLU A 43 10.14 -25.20 25.73
N THR A 44 9.66 -24.74 24.58
CA THR A 44 8.21 -24.56 24.32
C THR A 44 7.54 -25.82 23.78
N THR A 45 8.30 -26.73 23.16
CA THR A 45 7.79 -28.00 22.63
C THR A 45 7.54 -29.03 23.74
N THR A 46 8.07 -28.78 24.93
CA THR A 46 8.00 -29.66 26.11
C THR A 46 7.08 -29.13 27.23
N TYR A 47 6.28 -28.10 26.96
CA TYR A 47 5.33 -27.57 27.94
C TYR A 47 4.27 -28.64 28.31
N ASN A 48 4.38 -29.14 29.54
CA ASN A 48 3.53 -30.20 30.11
C ASN A 48 2.64 -29.70 31.28
N GLY A 49 2.33 -28.40 31.29
CA GLY A 49 1.46 -27.82 32.31
C GLY A 49 0.01 -28.32 32.23
N PRO A 50 -0.83 -27.98 33.23
CA PRO A 50 -2.23 -28.42 33.28
C PRO A 50 -3.09 -27.96 32.09
N ASN A 51 -2.65 -26.92 31.36
CA ASN A 51 -3.27 -26.41 30.14
C ASN A 51 -2.41 -26.68 28.89
N ALA A 52 -1.53 -27.69 28.91
CA ALA A 52 -0.64 -28.01 27.79
C ALA A 52 -1.38 -28.26 26.48
N ALA A 53 -2.53 -28.93 26.54
CA ALA A 53 -3.37 -29.17 25.36
C ALA A 53 -3.85 -27.86 24.70
N ASP A 54 -4.31 -26.90 25.51
CA ASP A 54 -4.74 -25.58 25.02
C ASP A 54 -3.55 -24.77 24.49
N TYR A 55 -2.40 -24.85 25.17
CA TYR A 55 -1.17 -24.20 24.75
C TYR A 55 -0.71 -24.69 23.36
N HIS A 56 -0.60 -26.00 23.16
CA HIS A 56 -0.17 -26.58 21.88
C HIS A 56 -1.18 -26.29 20.76
N ARG A 57 -2.48 -26.38 21.03
CA ARG A 57 -3.53 -25.99 20.06
C ARG A 57 -3.42 -24.53 19.63
N LEU A 58 -3.18 -23.62 20.58
CA LEU A 58 -3.00 -22.19 20.26
C LEU A 58 -1.72 -21.95 19.46
N ARG A 59 -0.64 -22.70 19.73
CA ARG A 59 0.61 -22.65 18.97
C ARG A 59 0.38 -23.10 17.53
N GLU A 60 -0.26 -24.25 17.30
CA GLU A 60 -0.60 -24.74 15.95
C GLU A 60 -1.38 -23.70 15.15
N LYS A 61 -2.38 -23.06 15.76
CA LYS A 61 -3.14 -21.98 15.12
C LYS A 61 -2.30 -20.75 14.77
N ARG A 62 -1.28 -20.42 15.57
CA ARG A 62 -0.35 -19.31 15.24
C ARG A 62 0.51 -19.68 14.05
N GLU A 63 1.07 -20.89 14.04
CA GLU A 63 1.88 -21.40 12.91
C GLU A 63 1.07 -21.54 11.63
N GLU A 64 -0.20 -21.90 11.73
CA GLU A 64 -1.15 -21.87 10.61
C GLU A 64 -1.34 -20.45 10.08
N ARG A 65 -1.67 -19.47 10.95
CA ARG A 65 -1.80 -18.06 10.54
C ARG A 65 -0.52 -17.47 9.94
N LYS A 66 0.65 -17.80 10.49
CA LYS A 66 1.96 -17.40 9.93
C LYS A 66 2.10 -17.91 8.49
N ARG A 67 1.79 -19.18 8.25
CA ARG A 67 1.83 -19.79 6.90
C ARG A 67 0.80 -19.16 5.95
N GLU A 68 -0.42 -18.93 6.40
CA GLU A 68 -1.46 -18.28 5.60
C GLU A 68 -1.07 -16.85 5.21
N LEU A 69 -0.55 -16.06 6.15
CA LEU A 69 -0.10 -14.69 5.88
C LEU A 69 1.09 -14.65 4.93
N PHE A 70 2.05 -15.57 5.11
CA PHE A 70 3.19 -15.70 4.20
C PHE A 70 2.73 -16.04 2.78
N GLN A 71 1.85 -17.04 2.64
CA GLN A 71 1.33 -17.44 1.33
C GLN A 71 0.56 -16.28 0.68
N ARG A 72 -0.29 -15.59 1.44
CA ARG A 72 -1.05 -14.44 0.94
C ARG A 72 -0.15 -13.29 0.48
N LYS A 73 0.97 -13.06 1.18
CA LYS A 73 1.98 -12.08 0.78
C LYS A 73 2.64 -12.50 -0.54
N GLU A 74 3.04 -13.76 -0.67
CA GLU A 74 3.66 -14.27 -1.90
C GLU A 74 2.72 -14.21 -3.10
N ASP A 75 1.44 -14.57 -2.92
CA ASP A 75 0.42 -14.48 -3.95
C ASP A 75 0.22 -13.02 -4.40
N ALA A 76 0.05 -12.10 -3.43
CA ALA A 76 -0.10 -10.67 -3.72
C ALA A 76 1.15 -10.08 -4.39
N ARG A 77 2.35 -10.54 -4.00
CA ARG A 77 3.62 -10.15 -4.61
C ARG A 77 3.71 -10.63 -6.05
N GLY A 78 3.23 -11.84 -6.32
CA GLY A 78 3.12 -12.40 -7.67
C GLY A 78 2.19 -11.58 -8.55
N ASP A 79 1.01 -11.22 -8.04
CA ASP A 79 0.05 -10.37 -8.75
C ASP A 79 0.61 -8.99 -9.07
N GLU A 80 1.27 -8.35 -8.09
CA GLU A 80 1.94 -7.06 -8.27
C GLU A 80 3.01 -7.15 -9.38
N LYS A 81 3.87 -8.18 -9.32
CA LYS A 81 4.90 -8.42 -10.32
C LYS A 81 4.32 -8.61 -11.72
N ASN A 82 3.22 -9.37 -11.82
CA ASN A 82 2.52 -9.58 -13.09
C ASN A 82 1.97 -8.28 -13.65
N LYS A 83 1.40 -7.41 -12.79
CA LYS A 83 0.89 -6.10 -13.21
C LYS A 83 1.99 -5.14 -13.65
N VAL A 84 3.11 -5.10 -12.93
CA VAL A 84 4.31 -4.36 -13.37
C VAL A 84 4.78 -4.85 -14.74
N GLY A 85 4.78 -6.17 -14.97
CA GLY A 85 5.11 -6.75 -16.27
C GLY A 85 4.14 -6.32 -17.39
N GLN A 86 2.83 -6.29 -17.11
CA GLN A 86 1.81 -5.82 -18.06
C GLN A 86 2.01 -4.35 -18.44
N VAL A 87 2.25 -3.48 -17.45
CA VAL A 87 2.50 -2.05 -17.68
C VAL A 87 3.75 -1.85 -18.52
N ARG A 88 4.84 -2.57 -18.21
CA ARG A 88 6.09 -2.50 -18.98
C ARG A 88 5.87 -2.93 -20.42
N ALA A 89 5.21 -4.06 -20.66
CA ALA A 89 4.93 -4.54 -22.01
C ALA A 89 4.03 -3.58 -22.80
N ALA A 90 3.05 -2.94 -22.15
CA ALA A 90 2.22 -1.92 -22.79
C ALA A 90 3.04 -0.68 -23.19
N TYR A 91 3.99 -0.26 -22.35
CA TYR A 91 4.89 0.85 -22.65
C TYR A 91 5.85 0.52 -23.80
N GLU A 92 6.47 -0.66 -23.81
CA GLU A 92 7.32 -1.13 -24.92
C GLU A 92 6.54 -1.19 -26.25
N ALA A 93 5.26 -1.62 -26.21
CA ALA A 93 4.40 -1.63 -27.39
C ALA A 93 4.13 -0.20 -27.91
N LEU A 94 3.97 0.77 -27.01
CA LEU A 94 3.83 2.18 -27.35
C LEU A 94 5.10 2.74 -27.99
N GLU A 95 6.29 2.42 -27.46
CA GLU A 95 7.57 2.84 -28.06
C GLU A 95 7.71 2.33 -29.50
N ILE A 96 7.30 1.08 -29.75
CA ILE A 96 7.32 0.49 -31.09
C ILE A 96 6.33 1.19 -32.03
N SER A 97 5.11 1.51 -31.56
CA SER A 97 4.10 2.18 -32.40
C SER A 97 4.52 3.61 -32.76
N VAL A 98 5.05 4.37 -31.80
CA VAL A 98 5.55 5.72 -32.01
C VAL A 98 6.75 5.71 -32.97
N SER A 99 7.66 4.75 -32.84
CA SER A 99 8.79 4.56 -33.77
C SER A 99 8.34 4.29 -35.21
N ARG A 100 7.15 3.72 -35.40
CA ARG A 100 6.52 3.49 -36.70
C ARG A 100 5.65 4.66 -37.17
N SER A 101 5.72 5.81 -36.48
CA SER A 101 4.88 7.00 -36.73
C SER A 101 3.38 6.71 -36.62
N GLN A 102 3.00 5.70 -35.83
CA GLN A 102 1.60 5.37 -35.54
C GLN A 102 1.21 6.05 -34.23
N SER A 103 0.53 7.18 -34.34
CA SER A 103 -0.08 7.87 -33.19
C SER A 103 -1.47 7.31 -32.95
N THR A 104 -1.73 6.80 -31.74
CA THR A 104 -3.06 6.34 -31.35
C THR A 104 -3.83 7.49 -30.70
N GLN A 105 -5.06 7.72 -31.16
CA GLN A 105 -5.96 8.67 -30.53
C GLN A 105 -6.35 8.12 -29.15
N LEU A 106 -6.19 8.95 -28.11
CA LEU A 106 -6.54 8.57 -26.76
C LEU A 106 -8.03 8.81 -26.51
N SER A 107 -8.65 7.89 -25.78
CA SER A 107 -9.97 8.10 -25.18
C SER A 107 -9.90 9.16 -24.08
N PRO A 108 -11.04 9.78 -23.69
CA PRO A 108 -11.08 10.68 -22.54
C PRO A 108 -10.43 10.05 -21.31
N ILE A 109 -9.61 10.82 -20.61
CA ILE A 109 -8.81 10.34 -19.47
C ILE A 109 -9.60 10.28 -18.16
N ASP A 110 -10.95 10.26 -18.16
CA ASP A 110 -11.78 10.34 -16.95
C ASP A 110 -11.87 9.02 -16.17
N SER A 111 -10.71 8.44 -15.87
CA SER A 111 -10.57 7.12 -15.29
C SER A 111 -9.54 7.10 -14.15
N GLN A 112 -9.64 6.06 -13.33
CA GLN A 112 -8.66 5.72 -12.31
C GLN A 112 -7.68 4.69 -12.87
N PHE A 113 -6.40 4.91 -12.63
CA PHE A 113 -5.31 4.02 -13.00
C PHE A 113 -4.64 3.51 -11.72
N ASP A 114 -4.64 2.20 -11.54
CA ASP A 114 -3.95 1.55 -10.42
C ASP A 114 -2.43 1.60 -10.64
N LEU A 115 -1.69 1.96 -9.59
CA LEU A 115 -0.24 2.08 -9.61
C LEU A 115 0.40 0.82 -9.04
N HIS A 116 1.38 0.29 -9.78
CA HIS A 116 2.10 -0.92 -9.43
C HIS A 116 3.61 -0.67 -9.32
N CYS A 117 4.21 -1.08 -8.20
CA CYS A 117 5.62 -0.91 -7.89
C CYS A 117 6.06 -1.98 -6.88
N MET A 118 7.06 -2.79 -7.27
CA MET A 118 7.63 -3.85 -6.43
C MET A 118 8.34 -3.30 -5.20
N ASP A 119 9.14 -2.24 -5.35
CA ASP A 119 9.89 -1.66 -4.22
C ASP A 119 8.95 -1.13 -3.15
N TYR A 120 7.86 -0.48 -3.57
CA TYR A 120 6.83 -0.04 -2.64
C TYR A 120 6.13 -1.23 -1.98
N PHE A 121 5.80 -2.27 -2.74
CA PHE A 121 5.17 -3.47 -2.19
C PHE A 121 6.06 -4.12 -1.11
N ASP A 122 7.34 -4.30 -1.40
CA ASP A 122 8.28 -4.96 -0.49
C ASP A 122 8.48 -4.16 0.82
N CYS A 123 8.34 -2.83 0.79
CA CYS A 123 8.46 -1.97 1.98
C CYS A 123 7.16 -1.68 2.74
N PHE A 124 6.01 -1.68 2.07
CA PHE A 124 4.74 -1.15 2.61
C PHE A 124 3.56 -2.11 2.48
N TYR A 125 3.79 -3.39 2.18
CA TYR A 125 2.73 -4.39 2.16
C TYR A 125 2.04 -4.49 3.52
N ASP A 126 0.73 -4.25 3.54
CA ASP A 126 -0.12 -4.42 4.72
C ASP A 126 -1.18 -5.51 4.44
N PRO A 127 -1.14 -6.66 5.15
CA PRO A 127 -2.08 -7.76 4.97
C PRO A 127 -3.48 -7.46 5.53
N SER A 128 -3.67 -6.35 6.24
CA SER A 128 -4.95 -5.96 6.81
C SER A 128 -6.01 -5.73 5.73
N PRO A 129 -7.32 -5.88 6.04
CA PRO A 129 -8.39 -5.57 5.09
C PRO A 129 -8.38 -4.10 4.61
N HIS A 130 -7.70 -3.22 5.35
CA HIS A 130 -7.62 -1.79 5.07
C HIS A 130 -6.30 -1.42 4.36
N GLY A 131 -5.26 -2.25 4.52
CA GLY A 131 -3.96 -2.15 3.86
C GLY A 131 -3.99 -2.44 2.36
N TYR A 132 -5.03 -3.14 1.91
CA TYR A 132 -5.27 -3.44 0.50
C TYR A 132 -5.84 -2.25 -0.30
N GLN A 133 -5.80 -1.03 0.24
CA GLN A 133 -6.19 0.14 -0.54
C GLN A 133 -5.24 0.27 -1.72
N ARG A 134 -5.80 0.16 -2.93
CA ARG A 134 -5.05 0.23 -4.16
C ARG A 134 -4.49 1.62 -4.33
N ARG A 135 -3.18 1.69 -4.60
CA ARG A 135 -2.52 2.93 -5.02
C ARG A 135 -3.06 3.32 -6.38
N TYR A 136 -3.38 4.58 -6.59
CA TYR A 136 -3.93 5.02 -7.86
C TYR A 136 -3.59 6.47 -8.19
N VAL A 137 -3.69 6.77 -9.47
CA VAL A 137 -3.91 8.12 -9.96
C VAL A 137 -5.29 8.18 -10.61
N ARG A 138 -6.08 9.18 -10.26
CA ARG A 138 -7.43 9.38 -10.81
C ARG A 138 -7.48 10.74 -11.48
N PHE A 139 -8.13 10.80 -12.63
CA PHE A 139 -8.29 12.03 -13.39
C PHE A 139 -9.78 12.33 -13.59
N GLU A 140 -10.14 13.60 -13.45
CA GLU A 140 -11.53 14.08 -13.58
C GLU A 140 -11.57 15.43 -14.31
N HIS A 141 -12.59 15.61 -15.15
CA HIS A 141 -12.78 16.88 -15.86
C HIS A 141 -13.37 17.93 -14.93
N GLU A 142 -12.82 19.13 -14.98
CA GLU A 142 -13.26 20.27 -14.17
C GLU A 142 -14.56 20.84 -14.76
N ASN A 143 -15.71 20.49 -14.16
CA ASN A 143 -17.08 20.88 -14.54
C ASN A 143 -17.51 20.52 -15.98
N ARG A 144 -18.42 19.54 -16.11
CA ARG A 144 -19.06 19.18 -17.40
C ARG A 144 -20.01 20.24 -17.96
N ASP A 145 -20.40 21.22 -17.14
CA ASP A 145 -21.47 22.18 -17.45
C ASP A 145 -20.97 23.52 -18.03
N GLU A 146 -19.69 23.84 -17.87
CA GLU A 146 -19.07 25.01 -18.51
C GLU A 146 -18.34 24.56 -19.77
N ALA A 147 -18.91 24.92 -20.93
CA ALA A 147 -18.55 24.42 -22.25
C ALA A 147 -17.07 24.56 -22.70
N HIS A 148 -16.15 25.07 -21.87
CA HIS A 148 -14.82 25.49 -22.33
C HIS A 148 -13.65 25.24 -21.35
N SER A 149 -13.83 24.62 -20.18
CA SER A 149 -12.66 24.46 -19.29
C SER A 149 -11.65 23.46 -19.88
N GLY A 150 -12.08 22.35 -20.50
CA GLY A 150 -11.21 21.34 -21.14
C GLY A 150 -10.03 20.86 -20.27
N ASN A 151 -10.10 21.17 -18.98
CA ASN A 151 -9.05 20.96 -18.00
C ASN A 151 -9.38 19.68 -17.26
N VAL A 152 -8.32 18.94 -16.97
CA VAL A 152 -8.37 17.74 -16.17
C VAL A 152 -7.63 18.04 -14.87
N THR A 153 -8.30 17.72 -13.78
CA THR A 153 -7.69 17.64 -12.45
C THR A 153 -7.28 16.19 -12.22
N GLY A 154 -6.30 15.99 -11.35
CA GLY A 154 -5.90 14.65 -10.94
C GLY A 154 -5.72 14.55 -9.44
N ARG A 155 -5.93 13.35 -8.91
CA ARG A 155 -5.62 13.01 -7.53
C ARG A 155 -4.71 11.79 -7.52
N PHE A 156 -3.58 11.93 -6.85
CA PHE A 156 -2.59 10.90 -6.66
C PHE A 156 -2.68 10.37 -5.23
N TRP A 157 -2.95 9.09 -5.08
CA TRP A 157 -3.14 8.45 -3.79
C TRP A 157 -2.22 7.24 -3.66
N LEU A 158 -1.34 7.25 -2.63
CA LEU A 158 -0.49 6.10 -2.29
C LEU A 158 -0.88 5.46 -0.96
N ASN A 159 -1.14 6.28 0.05
CA ASN A 159 -1.54 5.87 1.39
C ASN A 159 -2.16 7.07 2.12
N PRO A 160 -2.73 6.90 3.34
CA PRO A 160 -3.38 8.00 4.07
C PRO A 160 -2.50 9.21 4.38
N LYS A 161 -1.16 9.10 4.29
CA LYS A 161 -0.21 10.22 4.49
C LYS A 161 0.22 10.87 3.17
N VAL A 162 -0.05 10.22 2.04
CA VAL A 162 0.44 10.60 0.72
C VAL A 162 -0.75 10.60 -0.24
N ASP A 163 -1.39 11.77 -0.27
CA ASP A 163 -2.59 12.07 -1.04
C ASP A 163 -2.49 13.51 -1.53
N PHE A 164 -2.37 13.68 -2.85
CA PHE A 164 -2.12 14.99 -3.46
C PHE A 164 -3.05 15.22 -4.63
N GLU A 165 -3.47 16.47 -4.76
CA GLU A 165 -4.11 16.95 -5.97
C GLU A 165 -3.04 17.44 -6.95
N LEU A 166 -3.27 17.22 -8.23
CA LEU A 166 -2.44 17.71 -9.32
C LEU A 166 -2.97 19.08 -9.78
N VAL A 167 -2.05 19.96 -10.17
CA VAL A 167 -2.42 21.22 -10.81
C VAL A 167 -3.22 20.92 -12.08
N PRO A 168 -4.35 21.62 -12.35
CA PRO A 168 -5.15 21.40 -13.54
C PRO A 168 -4.33 21.50 -14.83
N PHE A 169 -4.54 20.57 -15.76
CA PHE A 169 -3.79 20.50 -17.01
C PHE A 169 -4.69 20.11 -18.19
N LYS A 170 -4.18 20.28 -19.41
CA LYS A 170 -4.88 19.85 -20.63
C LYS A 170 -4.59 18.39 -20.93
N ALA A 171 -5.64 17.58 -21.05
CA ALA A 171 -5.51 16.17 -21.39
C ALA A 171 -4.80 15.99 -22.75
N PRO A 172 -3.83 15.05 -22.84
CA PRO A 172 -3.23 14.69 -24.11
C PRO A 172 -4.29 14.04 -25.03
N LYS A 173 -4.30 14.43 -26.30
CA LYS A 173 -5.23 13.89 -27.31
C LYS A 173 -4.69 12.64 -28.01
N CYS A 174 -3.38 12.50 -28.01
CA CYS A 174 -2.64 11.45 -28.70
C CYS A 174 -1.60 10.86 -27.77
N SER A 175 -1.33 9.57 -27.94
CA SER A 175 -0.21 8.89 -27.29
C SER A 175 1.11 9.50 -27.75
N SER A 176 2.03 9.77 -26.81
CA SER A 176 3.35 10.33 -27.10
C SER A 176 4.39 9.73 -26.16
N LEU A 177 5.67 9.82 -26.53
CA LEU A 177 6.82 9.56 -25.66
C LEU A 177 7.33 10.85 -25.00
N GLU A 178 6.68 11.99 -25.27
CA GLU A 178 7.00 13.25 -24.61
C GLU A 178 6.56 13.19 -23.15
N HIS A 179 7.54 13.20 -22.26
CA HIS A 179 7.34 13.36 -20.83
C HIS A 179 6.82 14.76 -20.51
N LYS A 180 5.64 14.82 -19.89
CA LYS A 180 5.07 16.07 -19.36
C LYS A 180 5.10 16.04 -17.84
N GLU A 181 5.81 17.00 -17.28
CA GLU A 181 5.87 17.17 -15.85
C GLU A 181 4.59 17.87 -15.36
N ILE A 182 3.91 17.26 -14.39
CA ILE A 182 2.73 17.81 -13.72
C ILE A 182 3.03 17.91 -12.24
N TYR A 183 2.86 19.11 -11.70
CA TYR A 183 3.13 19.39 -10.30
C TYR A 183 1.91 19.11 -9.43
N THR A 184 2.17 18.74 -8.17
CA THR A 184 1.16 18.74 -7.12
C THR A 184 0.77 20.17 -6.75
N THR A 185 -0.47 20.38 -6.29
CA THR A 185 -0.98 21.70 -5.92
C THR A 185 -0.20 22.36 -4.78
N ASP A 186 0.46 21.55 -3.93
CA ASP A 186 1.35 22.01 -2.86
C ASP A 186 2.80 22.25 -3.31
N GLY A 187 3.12 21.98 -4.58
CA GLY A 187 4.44 22.16 -5.19
C GLY A 187 5.53 21.24 -4.65
N ARG A 188 5.21 20.23 -3.83
CA ARG A 188 6.21 19.34 -3.21
C ARG A 188 6.72 18.27 -4.15
N PHE A 189 5.89 17.82 -5.08
CA PHE A 189 6.20 16.71 -5.97
C PHE A 189 5.83 17.04 -7.41
N SER A 190 6.49 16.36 -8.32
CA SER A 190 6.12 16.33 -9.71
C SER A 190 5.95 14.89 -10.18
N MET A 191 5.02 14.70 -11.11
CA MET A 191 4.73 13.44 -11.76
C MET A 191 5.02 13.61 -13.25
N ILE A 192 5.72 12.63 -13.82
CA ILE A 192 5.95 12.58 -15.26
C ILE A 192 4.83 11.73 -15.87
N LEU A 193 4.03 12.37 -16.73
CA LEU A 193 3.07 11.69 -17.61
C LEU A 193 3.64 11.47 -19.01
#